data_AF-A0A5D0I410-F1
#
_entry.id   AF-A0A5D0I410-F1
#
_cell.length_a   1.000
_cell.length_b   1.000
_cell.length_c   1.000
_cell.angle_alpha   90.00
_cell.angle_beta   90.00
_cell.angle_gamma   90.00
#
_symmetry.space_group_name_H-M   'P 1'
#
loop_
_entity.id
_entity.type
_entity.pdbx_description
1 polymer ?
#
loop_
_entity_poly.entity_id
_entity_poly.type
_entity_poly.pdbx_seq_one_letter_code
_entity_poly.pdbx_strand_id
1 'polypeptide(L)'
;MATNIIDFEGSKDYLEKSFLEELNYKIWSTRSSRFNADKRLKTRAKLSNISLAILSAYLIIAGLMSVYNVNVGNDVNLINYAITGLSILLLVFSQYENAQDYKLNAKIFHDCGLELSVLYNELRVFKTIKKNPANSEIYEFAKNLSERYQMVLKNYDNHATIDFDLFQIRNLSYFKKVAPEKVTPFNILKVKAKYYWMVYGWYSIMIIIPPILFTLLFVNLL
;
A
#
# COMPACT_ATOMS: atom_id res chain seq x y z
N MET A 1 -2.77 -52.14 -10.45
CA MET A 1 -1.56 -51.34 -10.72
C MET A 1 -1.53 -50.24 -9.69
N ALA A 2 -0.70 -50.38 -8.66
CA ALA A 2 -0.65 -49.44 -7.54
C ALA A 2 -0.01 -48.13 -8.03
N THR A 3 -0.79 -47.06 -8.09
CA THR A 3 -0.26 -45.71 -8.28
C THR A 3 0.47 -45.30 -7.01
N ASN A 4 1.80 -45.30 -7.08
CA ASN A 4 2.64 -44.69 -6.06
C ASN A 4 2.29 -43.20 -5.97
N ILE A 5 1.50 -42.83 -4.97
CA ILE A 5 1.37 -41.45 -4.53
C ILE A 5 2.72 -41.13 -3.88
N ILE A 6 3.47 -40.25 -4.52
CA ILE A 6 4.72 -39.73 -3.96
C ILE A 6 4.28 -38.79 -2.84
N ASP A 7 4.29 -39.30 -1.60
CA ASP A 7 4.06 -38.49 -0.41
C ASP A 7 5.30 -37.60 -0.22
N PHE A 8 5.15 -36.29 -0.38
CA PHE A 8 6.25 -35.34 -0.26
C PHE A 8 6.33 -34.86 1.19
N GLU A 9 7.10 -35.54 2.03
CA GLU A 9 7.33 -35.09 3.41
C GLU A 9 8.11 -33.74 3.46
N GLY A 10 7.38 -32.62 3.65
CA GLY A 10 7.92 -31.33 4.13
C GLY A 10 7.67 -30.08 3.26
N SER A 11 7.19 -28.99 3.91
CA SER A 11 7.01 -27.58 3.47
C SER A 11 6.22 -27.28 2.18
N LYS A 12 5.83 -28.33 1.44
CA LYS A 12 5.19 -28.26 0.12
C LYS A 12 3.73 -28.74 0.12
N ASP A 13 3.08 -28.92 1.28
CA ASP A 13 1.64 -29.27 1.39
C ASP A 13 0.71 -28.39 0.52
N TYR A 14 1.11 -27.16 0.18
CA TYR A 14 0.30 -26.32 -0.71
C TYR A 14 0.28 -26.81 -2.17
N LEU A 15 1.26 -27.62 -2.59
CA LEU A 15 1.31 -28.32 -3.88
C LEU A 15 0.42 -29.58 -3.89
N GLU A 16 -0.02 -30.06 -2.72
CA GLU A 16 -0.97 -31.17 -2.61
C GLU A 16 -2.43 -30.73 -2.76
N LYS A 17 -2.67 -29.41 -2.76
CA LYS A 17 -4.01 -28.84 -2.95
C LYS A 17 -4.46 -29.02 -4.39
N SER A 18 -5.77 -29.19 -4.56
CA SER A 18 -6.34 -29.20 -5.92
C SER A 18 -6.06 -27.87 -6.62
N PHE A 19 -5.85 -27.91 -7.94
CA PHE A 19 -5.61 -26.70 -8.74
C PHE A 19 -6.69 -25.62 -8.50
N LEU A 20 -7.95 -26.03 -8.31
CA LEU A 20 -9.06 -25.11 -8.03
C LEU A 20 -8.93 -24.42 -6.66
N GLU A 21 -8.37 -25.10 -5.65
CA GLU A 21 -8.09 -24.50 -4.34
C GLU A 21 -6.92 -23.52 -4.41
N GLU A 22 -5.87 -23.86 -5.16
CA GLU A 22 -4.75 -22.96 -5.42
C GLU A 22 -5.23 -21.70 -6.17
N LEU A 23 -6.05 -21.87 -7.21
CA LEU A 23 -6.62 -20.77 -7.99
C LEU A 23 -7.53 -19.88 -7.12
N ASN A 24 -8.36 -20.47 -6.26
CA ASN A 24 -9.15 -19.73 -5.27
C ASN A 24 -8.26 -18.88 -4.36
N TYR A 25 -7.16 -19.44 -3.86
CA TYR A 25 -6.21 -18.71 -3.02
C TYR A 25 -5.53 -17.56 -3.78
N LYS A 26 -5.07 -17.80 -5.01
CA LYS A 26 -4.45 -16.78 -5.88
C LYS A 26 -5.41 -15.62 -6.13
N ILE A 27 -6.64 -15.89 -6.57
CA ILE A 27 -7.63 -14.84 -6.84
C ILE A 27 -7.94 -14.06 -5.56
N TRP A 28 -8.21 -14.76 -4.44
CA TRP A 28 -8.54 -14.13 -3.17
C TRP A 28 -7.44 -13.23 -2.62
N SER A 29 -6.20 -13.72 -2.64
CA SER A 29 -5.04 -13.02 -2.10
C SER A 29 -4.65 -11.83 -2.97
N THR A 30 -4.62 -12.00 -4.30
CA THR A 30 -4.35 -10.90 -5.24
C THR A 30 -5.43 -9.83 -5.12
N ARG A 31 -6.71 -10.20 -5.20
CA ARG A 31 -7.84 -9.27 -5.03
C ARG A 31 -7.71 -8.42 -3.78
N SER A 32 -7.46 -9.07 -2.65
CA SER A 32 -7.36 -8.38 -1.35
C SER A 32 -6.16 -7.44 -1.29
N SER A 33 -5.03 -7.85 -1.88
CA SER A 33 -3.82 -7.04 -1.95
C SER A 33 -4.00 -5.82 -2.85
N ARG A 34 -4.75 -5.95 -3.96
CA ARG A 34 -5.10 -4.83 -4.85
C ARG A 34 -5.94 -3.77 -4.12
N PHE A 35 -6.93 -4.19 -3.33
CA PHE A 35 -7.68 -3.24 -2.49
C PHE A 35 -6.84 -2.63 -1.35
N ASN A 36 -5.83 -3.33 -0.85
CA ASN A 36 -4.87 -2.74 0.10
C ASN A 36 -4.03 -1.65 -0.57
N ALA A 37 -3.59 -1.88 -1.81
CA ALA A 37 -2.84 -0.90 -2.59
C ALA A 37 -3.67 0.37 -2.87
N ASP A 38 -4.94 0.20 -3.29
CA ASP A 38 -5.90 1.30 -3.45
C ASP A 38 -5.97 2.17 -2.18
N LYS A 39 -6.28 1.54 -1.04
CA LYS A 39 -6.40 2.26 0.24
C LYS A 39 -5.10 2.96 0.63
N ARG A 40 -3.95 2.30 0.48
CA ARG A 40 -2.64 2.90 0.79
C ARG A 40 -2.40 4.15 -0.05
N LEU A 41 -2.61 4.07 -1.36
CA LEU A 41 -2.33 5.16 -2.28
C LEU A 41 -3.30 6.33 -2.10
N LYS A 42 -4.59 6.07 -1.82
CA LYS A 42 -5.54 7.13 -1.40
C LYS A 42 -5.06 7.86 -0.15
N THR A 43 -4.57 7.13 0.84
CA THR A 43 -4.01 7.75 2.05
C THR A 43 -2.76 8.58 1.74
N ARG A 44 -1.82 8.05 0.94
CA ARG A 44 -0.63 8.81 0.52
C ARG A 44 -1.00 10.08 -0.25
N ALA A 45 -1.96 10.01 -1.17
CA ALA A 45 -2.46 11.19 -1.88
C ALA A 45 -3.01 12.25 -0.93
N LYS A 46 -3.77 11.84 0.10
CA LYS A 46 -4.30 12.77 1.10
C LYS A 46 -3.17 13.40 1.93
N LEU A 47 -2.23 12.60 2.42
CA LEU A 47 -1.13 13.07 3.26
C LEU A 47 -0.19 14.00 2.49
N SER A 48 0.16 13.63 1.25
CA SER A 48 0.97 14.46 0.36
C SER A 48 0.37 15.86 0.18
N ASN A 49 -0.92 15.94 -0.14
CA ASN A 49 -1.62 17.22 -0.27
C ASN A 49 -1.63 18.03 1.03
N ILE A 50 -1.89 17.38 2.17
CA ILE A 50 -1.90 18.04 3.48
C ILE A 50 -0.50 18.56 3.83
N SER A 51 0.54 17.75 3.65
CA SER A 51 1.92 18.13 3.94
C SER A 51 2.37 19.30 3.06
N LEU A 52 2.07 19.28 1.77
CA LEU A 52 2.38 20.39 0.87
C LEU A 52 1.68 21.67 1.31
N ALA A 53 0.38 21.61 1.64
CA ALA A 53 -0.37 22.78 2.11
C ALA A 53 0.21 23.36 3.42
N ILE A 54 0.58 22.49 4.38
CA ILE A 54 1.18 22.90 5.65
C ILE A 54 2.57 23.50 5.44
N LEU A 55 3.43 22.89 4.61
CA LEU A 55 4.75 23.43 4.30
C LEU A 55 4.66 24.79 3.61
N SER A 56 3.71 24.96 2.68
CA SER A 56 3.43 26.27 2.07
C SER A 56 3.01 27.30 3.12
N ALA A 57 2.13 26.93 4.05
CA ALA A 57 1.72 27.83 5.12
C ALA A 57 2.91 28.23 6.02
N TYR A 58 3.81 27.30 6.36
CA TYR A 58 5.02 27.61 7.14
C TYR A 58 5.93 28.62 6.43
N LEU A 59 6.17 28.44 5.13
CA LEU A 59 7.00 29.39 4.37
C LEU A 59 6.35 30.77 4.24
N ILE A 60 5.02 30.84 4.09
CA ILE A 60 4.29 32.11 4.07
C ILE A 60 4.41 32.82 5.42
N ILE A 61 4.17 32.11 6.53
CA ILE A 61 4.29 32.67 7.88
C ILE A 61 5.72 33.17 8.12
N ALA A 62 6.73 32.37 7.76
CA ALA A 62 8.14 32.76 7.86
C ALA A 62 8.45 34.01 7.03
N GLY A 63 7.93 34.10 5.82
CA GLY A 63 8.05 35.28 4.96
C GLY A 63 7.44 36.52 5.59
N LEU A 64 6.23 36.43 6.15
CA LEU A 64 5.57 37.55 6.82
C LEU A 64 6.37 38.03 8.03
N MET A 65 6.90 37.13 8.86
CA MET A 65 7.73 37.54 9.99
C MET A 65 8.97 38.31 9.57
N SER A 66 9.62 37.91 8.47
CA SER A 66 10.78 38.62 7.93
C SER A 66 10.39 40.01 7.41
N VAL A 67 9.25 40.14 6.73
CA VAL A 67 8.75 41.44 6.24
C VAL A 67 8.41 42.41 7.38
N TYR A 68 7.80 41.92 8.45
CA TYR A 68 7.42 42.74 9.61
C TYR A 68 8.54 42.87 10.66
N ASN A 69 9.74 42.36 10.40
CA ASN A 69 10.88 42.36 11.32
C ASN A 69 10.55 41.83 12.72
N VAL A 70 9.66 40.84 12.82
CA VAL A 70 9.26 40.26 14.10
C VAL A 70 10.41 39.42 14.65
N ASN A 71 11.00 39.87 15.77
CA ASN A 71 12.06 39.17 16.51
C ASN A 71 13.26 38.76 15.63
N VAL A 72 13.69 39.62 14.70
CA VAL A 72 14.85 39.30 13.85
C VAL A 72 16.12 39.89 14.48
N GLY A 73 16.80 39.11 15.33
CA GLY A 73 18.18 39.42 15.77
C GLY A 73 19.25 39.08 14.71
N ASN A 74 18.87 38.39 13.63
CA ASN A 74 19.73 37.93 12.54
C ASN A 74 19.67 38.84 11.30
N ASP A 75 20.55 38.63 10.32
CA ASP A 75 20.48 39.35 9.04
C ASP A 75 19.20 38.96 8.27
N VAL A 76 18.28 39.92 8.12
CA VAL A 76 17.02 39.79 7.39
C VAL A 76 17.24 39.26 5.97
N ASN A 77 18.36 39.62 5.33
CA ASN A 77 18.69 39.16 3.98
C ASN A 77 18.98 37.65 3.95
N LEU A 78 19.66 37.12 4.97
CA LEU A 78 19.94 35.69 5.08
C LEU A 78 18.65 34.89 5.28
N ILE A 79 17.70 35.41 6.07
CA ILE A 79 16.39 34.80 6.28
C ILE A 79 15.60 34.78 4.98
N ASN A 80 15.52 35.91 4.27
CA ASN A 80 14.84 36.01 2.98
C ASN A 80 15.46 35.07 1.93
N TYR A 81 16.79 34.97 1.90
CA TYR A 81 17.50 34.02 1.04
C TYR A 81 17.10 32.57 1.36
N ALA A 82 17.10 32.20 2.65
CA ALA A 82 16.72 30.85 3.08
C ALA A 82 15.26 30.51 2.76
N ILE A 83 14.32 31.42 3.02
CA ILE A 83 12.89 31.23 2.70
C ILE A 83 12.70 31.05 1.19
N THR A 84 13.38 31.86 0.37
CA THR A 84 13.32 31.76 -1.09
C THR A 84 13.87 30.42 -1.57
N GLY A 85 15.05 30.01 -1.08
CA GLY A 85 15.64 28.71 -1.41
C GLY A 85 14.74 27.53 -1.02
N LEU A 86 14.18 27.55 0.19
CA LEU A 86 13.23 26.53 0.66
C LEU A 86 11.94 26.50 -0.16
N SER A 87 11.47 27.65 -0.66
CA SER A 87 10.29 27.75 -1.52
C SER A 87 10.54 27.09 -2.88
N ILE A 88 11.73 27.26 -3.46
CA ILE A 88 12.13 26.58 -4.71
C ILE A 88 12.19 25.06 -4.48
N LEU A 89 12.78 24.62 -3.36
CA LEU A 89 12.82 23.20 -3.01
C LEU A 89 11.41 22.62 -2.78
N LEU A 90 10.52 23.38 -2.13
CA LEU A 90 9.11 22.97 -1.96
C LEU A 90 8.40 22.84 -3.30
N LEU A 91 8.67 23.74 -4.25
CA LEU A 91 8.12 23.64 -5.61
C LEU A 91 8.60 22.35 -6.30
N VAL A 92 9.91 22.06 -6.27
CA VAL A 92 10.46 20.82 -6.85
C VAL A 92 9.84 19.59 -6.19
N PHE A 93 9.73 19.59 -4.86
CA PHE A 93 9.11 18.49 -4.12
C PHE A 93 7.63 18.33 -4.47
N SER A 94 6.89 19.43 -4.64
CA SER A 94 5.50 19.41 -5.07
C SER A 94 5.36 18.78 -6.46
N GLN A 95 6.23 19.13 -7.41
CA GLN A 95 6.21 18.52 -8.74
C GLN A 95 6.51 17.02 -8.68
N TYR A 96 7.50 16.63 -7.87
CA TYR A 96 7.83 15.22 -7.65
C TYR A 96 6.65 14.43 -7.07
N GLU A 97 5.98 14.95 -6.03
CA GLU A 97 4.83 14.28 -5.41
C GLU A 97 3.61 14.20 -6.36
N ASN A 98 3.38 15.23 -7.17
CA ASN A 98 2.32 15.19 -8.18
C ASN A 98 2.59 14.13 -9.25
N ALA A 99 3.83 13.97 -9.69
CA ALA A 99 4.23 12.97 -10.70
C ALA A 99 4.06 11.50 -10.23
N GLN A 100 3.77 11.27 -8.95
CA GLN A 100 3.52 9.92 -8.43
C GLN A 100 2.11 9.40 -8.74
N ASP A 101 1.19 10.27 -9.18
CA ASP A 101 -0.15 9.90 -9.64
C ASP A 101 -0.91 8.97 -8.68
N TYR A 102 -0.76 9.18 -7.37
CA TYR A 102 -1.30 8.29 -6.34
C TYR A 102 -2.81 8.03 -6.49
N LYS A 103 -3.60 9.03 -6.90
CA LYS A 103 -5.05 8.88 -7.09
C LYS A 103 -5.38 8.00 -8.29
N LEU A 104 -4.69 8.17 -9.40
CA LEU A 104 -4.88 7.37 -10.61
C LEU A 104 -4.47 5.93 -10.35
N ASN A 105 -3.28 5.72 -9.79
CA ASN A 105 -2.80 4.39 -9.43
C ASN A 105 -3.75 3.70 -8.43
N ALA A 106 -4.28 4.42 -7.44
CA ALA A 106 -5.27 3.86 -6.51
C ALA A 106 -6.52 3.36 -7.23
N LYS A 107 -7.04 4.14 -8.20
CA LYS A 107 -8.19 3.76 -9.01
C LYS A 107 -7.88 2.51 -9.85
N ILE A 108 -6.73 2.46 -10.52
CA ILE A 108 -6.29 1.29 -11.31
C ILE A 108 -6.29 0.03 -10.45
N PHE A 109 -5.73 0.09 -9.23
CA PHE A 109 -5.75 -1.04 -8.30
C PHE A 109 -7.15 -1.39 -7.80
N HIS A 110 -8.03 -0.39 -7.61
CA HIS A 110 -9.43 -0.60 -7.26
C HIS A 110 -10.17 -1.36 -8.35
N ASP A 111 -10.04 -0.91 -9.60
CA ASP A 111 -10.69 -1.49 -10.78
C ASP A 111 -10.22 -2.94 -11.00
N CYS A 112 -8.91 -3.20 -10.89
CA CYS A 112 -8.36 -4.56 -10.86
C CYS A 112 -8.98 -5.42 -9.76
N GLY A 113 -9.12 -4.88 -8.55
CA GLY A 113 -9.77 -5.57 -7.43
C GLY A 113 -11.24 -5.91 -7.71
N LEU A 114 -11.97 -5.05 -8.42
CA LEU A 114 -13.35 -5.30 -8.84
C LEU A 114 -13.43 -6.42 -9.88
N GLU A 115 -12.59 -6.41 -10.90
CA GLU A 115 -12.52 -7.50 -11.89
C GLU A 115 -12.21 -8.85 -11.24
N LEU A 116 -11.24 -8.89 -10.34
CA LEU A 116 -10.92 -10.09 -9.56
C LEU A 116 -12.07 -10.51 -8.63
N SER A 117 -12.90 -9.56 -8.17
CA SER A 117 -14.09 -9.87 -7.36
C SER A 117 -15.12 -10.66 -8.15
N VAL A 118 -15.29 -10.35 -9.44
CA VAL A 118 -16.19 -11.10 -10.34
C VAL A 118 -15.73 -12.55 -10.45
N LEU A 119 -14.45 -12.77 -10.78
CA LEU A 119 -13.87 -14.11 -10.88
C LEU A 119 -13.96 -14.89 -9.55
N TYR A 120 -13.71 -14.21 -8.43
CA TYR A 120 -13.83 -14.81 -7.10
C TYR A 120 -15.26 -15.27 -6.83
N ASN A 121 -16.25 -14.44 -7.13
CA ASN A 121 -17.66 -14.77 -6.92
C ASN A 121 -18.12 -15.93 -7.79
N GLU A 122 -17.70 -15.99 -9.06
CA GLU A 122 -17.98 -17.13 -9.94
C GLU A 122 -17.42 -18.43 -9.38
N LEU A 123 -16.17 -18.42 -8.91
CA LEU A 123 -15.58 -19.58 -8.23
C LEU A 123 -16.37 -19.98 -6.99
N ARG A 124 -16.81 -19.01 -6.19
CA ARG A 124 -17.63 -19.28 -5.00
C ARG A 124 -18.95 -19.94 -5.39
N VAL A 125 -19.64 -19.41 -6.40
CA VAL A 125 -20.89 -19.97 -6.94
C VAL A 125 -20.67 -21.42 -7.39
N PHE A 126 -19.62 -21.67 -8.18
CA PHE A 126 -19.28 -23.03 -8.62
C PHE A 126 -19.08 -23.97 -7.41
N LYS A 127 -18.30 -23.56 -6.41
CA LYS A 127 -18.02 -24.39 -5.22
C LYS A 127 -19.21 -24.61 -4.27
N THR A 128 -20.18 -23.71 -4.22
CA THR A 128 -21.29 -23.78 -3.24
C THR A 128 -22.60 -24.27 -3.83
N ILE A 129 -22.88 -24.00 -5.10
CA ILE A 129 -24.16 -24.35 -5.73
C ILE A 129 -24.07 -25.68 -6.48
N LYS A 130 -22.96 -25.96 -7.18
CA LYS A 130 -22.78 -27.23 -7.90
C LYS A 130 -22.35 -28.32 -6.92
N LYS A 131 -23.27 -29.27 -6.65
CA LYS A 131 -22.98 -30.46 -5.85
C LYS A 131 -22.40 -31.56 -6.76
N ASN A 132 -21.22 -32.07 -6.42
CA ASN A 132 -20.52 -33.17 -7.12
C ASN A 132 -20.41 -32.97 -8.65
N PRO A 133 -19.82 -31.86 -9.13
CA PRO A 133 -19.56 -31.68 -10.56
C PRO A 133 -18.64 -32.78 -11.11
N ALA A 134 -18.84 -33.15 -12.37
CA ALA A 134 -17.98 -34.13 -13.03
C ALA A 134 -16.54 -33.57 -13.18
N ASN A 135 -15.53 -34.44 -13.19
CA ASN A 135 -14.13 -34.01 -13.32
C ASN A 135 -13.86 -33.18 -14.58
N SER A 136 -14.53 -33.48 -15.70
CA SER A 136 -14.45 -32.69 -16.92
C SER A 136 -15.00 -31.27 -16.75
N GLU A 137 -16.13 -31.10 -16.05
CA GLU A 137 -16.73 -29.79 -15.76
C GLU A 137 -15.81 -28.96 -14.84
N ILE A 138 -15.20 -29.60 -13.84
CA ILE A 138 -14.21 -28.94 -12.97
C ILE A 138 -13.00 -28.46 -13.79
N TYR A 139 -12.47 -29.32 -14.67
CA TYR A 139 -11.34 -28.99 -15.52
C TYR A 139 -11.64 -27.80 -16.44
N GLU A 140 -12.76 -27.84 -17.17
CA GLU A 140 -13.15 -26.77 -18.08
C GLU A 140 -13.37 -25.44 -17.35
N PHE A 141 -14.08 -25.48 -16.21
CA PHE A 141 -14.29 -24.30 -15.38
C PHE A 141 -12.97 -23.71 -14.88
N ALA A 142 -12.09 -24.55 -14.31
CA ALA A 142 -10.83 -24.10 -13.75
C ALA A 142 -9.89 -23.55 -14.83
N LYS A 143 -9.85 -24.16 -16.02
CA LYS A 143 -9.08 -23.67 -17.17
C LYS A 143 -9.56 -22.30 -17.62
N ASN A 144 -10.86 -22.15 -17.87
CA ASN A 144 -11.46 -20.87 -18.29
C ASN A 144 -11.22 -19.76 -17.26
N LEU A 145 -11.45 -20.06 -15.98
CA LEU A 145 -11.27 -19.10 -14.90
C LEU A 145 -9.79 -18.69 -14.75
N SER A 146 -8.86 -19.64 -14.93
CA SER A 146 -7.42 -19.37 -14.90
C SER A 146 -6.99 -18.45 -16.05
N GLU A 147 -7.45 -18.70 -17.27
CA GLU A 147 -7.17 -17.87 -18.45
C GLU A 147 -7.67 -16.43 -18.24
N ARG A 148 -8.90 -16.27 -17.75
CA ARG A 148 -9.47 -14.96 -17.42
C ARG A 148 -8.72 -14.26 -16.29
N TYR A 149 -8.31 -15.00 -15.26
CA TYR A 149 -7.47 -14.47 -14.19
C TYR A 149 -6.13 -13.93 -14.74
N GLN A 150 -5.46 -14.67 -15.62
CA GLN A 150 -4.22 -14.21 -16.26
C GLN A 150 -4.45 -12.97 -17.13
N MET A 151 -5.59 -12.90 -17.83
CA MET A 151 -5.93 -11.74 -18.64
C MET A 151 -6.11 -10.49 -17.79
N VAL A 152 -6.74 -10.60 -16.61
CA VAL A 152 -6.77 -9.50 -15.64
C VAL A 152 -5.35 -9.12 -15.23
N LEU A 153 -4.51 -10.07 -14.80
CA LEU A 153 -3.14 -9.74 -14.35
C LEU A 153 -2.28 -9.05 -15.42
N LYS A 154 -2.45 -9.41 -16.69
CA LYS A 154 -1.72 -8.80 -17.81
C LYS A 154 -2.02 -7.30 -17.98
N ASN A 155 -3.21 -6.86 -17.55
CA ASN A 155 -3.67 -5.49 -17.76
C ASN A 155 -3.28 -4.53 -16.62
N TYR A 156 -2.67 -5.02 -15.54
CA TYR A 156 -2.46 -4.23 -14.33
C TYR A 156 -1.06 -4.42 -13.72
N ASP A 157 -0.37 -3.32 -13.45
CA ASP A 157 0.95 -3.32 -12.78
C ASP A 157 0.93 -3.97 -11.41
N ASN A 158 2.06 -4.46 -10.91
CA ASN A 158 2.10 -5.10 -9.60
C ASN A 158 1.95 -4.11 -8.44
N HIS A 159 1.29 -4.57 -7.37
CA HIS A 159 1.23 -3.84 -6.11
C HIS A 159 2.53 -4.02 -5.32
N ALA A 160 2.76 -3.20 -4.28
CA ALA A 160 3.94 -3.35 -3.45
C ALA A 160 3.78 -4.52 -2.46
N THR A 161 4.88 -5.14 -2.03
CA THR A 161 4.86 -6.31 -1.14
C THR A 161 4.09 -6.07 0.17
N ILE A 162 4.14 -4.85 0.70
CA ILE A 162 3.42 -4.50 1.94
C ILE A 162 1.89 -4.71 1.83
N ASP A 163 1.33 -4.65 0.62
CA ASP A 163 -0.11 -4.89 0.42
C ASP A 163 -0.49 -6.35 0.66
N PHE A 164 0.40 -7.27 0.28
CA PHE A 164 0.25 -8.69 0.55
C PHE A 164 0.53 -8.99 2.02
N ASP A 165 1.58 -8.41 2.60
CA ASP A 165 1.86 -8.53 4.04
C ASP A 165 0.63 -8.09 4.88
N LEU A 166 -0.01 -6.98 4.49
CA LEU A 166 -1.26 -6.51 5.10
C LEU A 166 -2.42 -7.50 4.92
N PHE A 167 -2.54 -8.13 3.76
CA PHE A 167 -3.52 -9.17 3.53
C PHE A 167 -3.31 -10.35 4.46
N GLN A 168 -2.06 -10.78 4.67
CA GLN A 168 -1.74 -11.89 5.57
C GLN A 168 -2.16 -11.57 7.01
N ILE A 169 -1.75 -10.42 7.54
CA ILE A 169 -2.03 -10.05 8.93
C ILE A 169 -3.51 -9.68 9.17
N ARG A 170 -4.31 -9.41 8.13
CA ARG A 170 -5.76 -9.20 8.23
C ARG A 170 -6.55 -10.52 8.23
N ASN A 171 -5.94 -11.61 7.79
CA ASN A 171 -6.57 -12.93 7.67
C ASN A 171 -5.89 -13.94 8.62
N LEU A 172 -5.72 -13.54 9.89
CA LEU A 172 -4.96 -14.29 10.89
C LEU A 172 -5.46 -15.73 11.09
N SER A 173 -6.77 -15.95 11.05
CA SER A 173 -7.35 -17.29 11.25
C SER A 173 -6.90 -18.29 10.18
N TYR A 174 -6.72 -17.83 8.93
CA TYR A 174 -6.22 -18.64 7.83
C TYR A 174 -4.70 -18.82 7.94
N PHE A 175 -3.96 -17.72 8.08
CA PHE A 175 -2.50 -17.76 8.06
C PHE A 175 -1.87 -18.40 9.30
N LYS A 176 -2.56 -18.41 10.45
CA LYS A 176 -2.14 -19.21 11.61
C LYS A 176 -2.10 -20.72 11.31
N LYS A 177 -2.90 -21.20 10.37
CA LYS A 177 -2.96 -22.61 9.99
C LYS A 177 -1.97 -22.96 8.88
N VAL A 178 -1.85 -22.09 7.88
CA VAL A 178 -1.09 -22.40 6.66
C VAL A 178 0.33 -21.85 6.62
N ALA A 179 0.64 -20.81 7.41
CA ALA A 179 1.94 -20.15 7.46
C ALA A 179 2.10 -19.40 8.80
N PRO A 180 2.09 -20.11 9.95
CA PRO A 180 2.10 -19.51 11.28
C PRO A 180 3.28 -18.58 11.51
N GLU A 181 4.42 -18.85 10.88
CA GLU A 181 5.62 -18.04 10.95
C GLU A 181 5.42 -16.62 10.38
N LYS A 182 4.49 -16.42 9.44
CA LYS A 182 4.19 -15.10 8.86
C LYS A 182 3.33 -14.22 9.75
N VAL A 183 2.63 -14.80 10.73
CA VAL A 183 1.64 -14.09 11.58
C VAL A 183 1.99 -14.15 13.07
N THR A 184 3.28 -14.26 13.40
CA THR A 184 3.76 -14.09 14.77
C THR A 184 3.51 -12.65 15.26
N PRO A 185 3.35 -12.40 16.57
CA PRO A 185 3.17 -11.04 17.10
C PRO A 185 4.26 -10.07 16.64
N PHE A 186 5.51 -10.54 16.60
CA PHE A 186 6.65 -9.78 16.08
C PHE A 186 6.48 -9.41 14.61
N ASN A 187 6.12 -10.35 13.74
CA ASN A 187 5.91 -10.07 12.32
C ASN A 187 4.73 -9.14 12.09
N ILE A 188 3.64 -9.28 12.85
CA ILE A 188 2.50 -8.36 12.79
C ILE A 188 2.95 -6.93 13.14
N LEU A 189 3.72 -6.76 14.21
CA LEU A 189 4.25 -5.45 14.60
C LEU A 189 5.17 -4.89 13.52
N LYS A 190 6.08 -5.71 12.98
CA LYS A 190 7.00 -5.33 11.90
C LYS A 190 6.25 -4.85 10.65
N VAL A 191 5.21 -5.56 10.22
CA VAL A 191 4.38 -5.17 9.07
C VAL A 191 3.64 -3.86 9.34
N LYS A 192 3.05 -3.71 10.53
CA LYS A 192 2.37 -2.46 10.92
C LYS A 192 3.34 -1.27 10.95
N ALA A 193 4.52 -1.44 11.54
CA ALA A 193 5.55 -0.40 11.61
C ALA A 193 6.06 -0.02 10.21
N LYS A 194 6.36 -1.02 9.36
CA LYS A 194 6.76 -0.80 7.96
C LYS A 194 5.68 -0.06 7.17
N TYR A 195 4.42 -0.47 7.31
CA TYR A 195 3.30 0.21 6.67
C TYR A 195 3.17 1.65 7.16
N TYR A 196 3.26 1.87 8.47
CA TYR A 196 3.17 3.20 9.05
C TYR A 196 4.28 4.12 8.53
N TRP A 197 5.52 3.65 8.53
CA TRP A 197 6.66 4.42 8.01
C TRP A 197 6.50 4.74 6.51
N MET A 198 6.14 3.73 5.70
CA MET A 198 5.96 3.89 4.26
C MET A 198 4.84 4.86 3.89
N VAL A 199 3.79 4.96 4.71
CA VAL A 199 2.61 5.78 4.41
C VAL A 199 2.65 7.14 5.08
N TYR A 200 3.06 7.20 6.35
CA TYR A 200 2.97 8.39 7.19
C TYR A 200 4.34 8.97 7.54
N GLY A 201 5.41 8.16 7.60
CA GLY A 201 6.70 8.56 8.17
C GLY A 201 7.25 9.87 7.61
N TRP A 202 7.43 9.92 6.28
CA TRP A 202 7.96 11.11 5.61
C TRP A 202 7.09 12.35 5.79
N TYR A 203 5.77 12.20 5.68
CA TYR A 203 4.82 13.30 5.81
C TYR A 203 4.74 13.84 7.25
N SER A 204 4.82 12.95 8.25
CA SER A 204 4.86 13.34 9.66
C SER A 204 6.12 14.14 9.98
N ILE A 205 7.27 13.74 9.43
CA ILE A 205 8.54 14.49 9.55
C ILE A 205 8.37 15.90 8.98
N MET A 206 7.81 16.03 7.78
CA MET A 206 7.58 17.33 7.13
C MET A 206 6.64 18.25 7.92
N ILE A 207 5.66 17.69 8.64
CA ILE A 207 4.72 18.48 9.44
C ILE A 207 5.30 18.85 10.80
N ILE A 208 6.04 17.94 11.45
CA ILE A 208 6.46 18.10 12.85
C ILE A 208 7.82 18.81 12.97
N ILE A 209 8.76 18.58 12.05
CA ILE A 209 10.11 19.18 12.17
C ILE A 209 10.08 20.71 12.06
N PRO A 210 9.39 21.34 11.09
CA PRO A 210 9.40 22.80 10.98
C PRO A 210 8.95 23.54 12.24
N PRO A 211 7.83 23.20 12.91
CA PRO A 211 7.44 23.89 14.14
C PRO A 211 8.43 23.66 15.28
N ILE A 212 9.05 22.48 15.38
CA ILE A 212 10.10 22.24 16.40
C ILE A 212 11.30 23.15 16.13
N LEU A 213 11.82 23.17 14.91
CA LEU A 213 12.95 24.04 14.54
C LEU A 213 12.62 25.52 14.78
N PHE A 214 11.40 25.93 14.44
CA PHE A 214 10.90 27.27 14.71
C PHE A 214 10.93 27.58 16.21
N THR A 215 10.36 26.72 17.06
CA THR A 215 10.36 26.94 18.52
C THR A 215 11.77 27.01 19.10
N LEU A 216 12.70 26.17 18.64
CA LEU A 216 14.09 26.18 19.09
C LEU A 216 14.81 27.48 18.69
N LEU A 217 14.58 27.97 17.47
CA LEU A 217 15.13 29.25 17.02
C LEU A 217 14.57 30.41 17.85
N PHE A 218 13.26 30.43 18.11
CA PHE A 218 12.63 31.48 18.92
C PHE A 218 13.08 31.48 20.38
N VAL A 219 13.23 30.30 21.01
CA VAL A 219 13.70 30.19 22.39
C VAL A 219 15.16 30.62 22.53
N ASN A 220 16.01 30.34 21.54
CA ASN A 220 17.41 30.78 21.56
C ASN A 220 17.61 32.27 21.22
N LEU A 221 16.58 32.95 20.71
CA LEU A 221 16.60 34.38 20.40
C LEU A 221 16.05 35.28 21.52
N LEU A 222 15.39 34.68 22.53
CA LEU A 222 14.90 35.35 23.75
C LEU A 222 15.92 35.24 24.89
#